data_AF-A0A3S3R5A3-F1
#
_entry.id   AF-A0A3S3R5A3-F1
#
_cell.length_a   1.000
_cell.length_b   1.000
_cell.length_c   1.000
_cell.angle_alpha   90.00
_cell.angle_beta   90.00
_cell.angle_gamma   90.00
#
_symmetry.space_group_name_H-M   'P 1'
#
loop_
_entity.id
_entity.type
_entity.pdbx_description
1 polymer ?
#
loop_
_entity_poly.entity_id
_entity_poly.type
_entity_poly.pdbx_seq_one_letter_code
_entity_poly.pdbx_strand_id
1 'polypeptide(L)' 'MLLVHKIQLKPNKKQEEFFLKSAGVARFAFNWALAEWKKQYEAGEKPNEAKLRKQLNSIKAVERIC' A
#
# COMPACT_ATOMS: atom_id res chain seq x y z
N MET A 1 35.59 -0.39 -4.28
CA MET A 1 34.47 0.10 -5.13
C MET A 1 33.72 -1.11 -5.66
N LEU A 2 32.46 -1.32 -5.25
CA LEU A 2 31.67 -2.46 -5.72
C LEU A 2 31.14 -2.17 -7.13
N LEU A 3 31.63 -2.91 -8.12
CA LEU A 3 31.05 -2.96 -9.47
C LEU A 3 29.81 -3.87 -9.40
N VAL A 4 28.65 -3.27 -9.12
CA VAL A 4 27.37 -3.98 -9.17
C VAL A 4 26.78 -3.85 -10.57
N HIS A 5 26.26 -4.96 -11.11
CA HIS A 5 25.55 -4.95 -12.38
C HIS A 5 24.28 -4.10 -12.23
N LYS A 6 24.25 -2.94 -12.90
CA LYS A 6 23.05 -2.11 -12.98
C LYS A 6 22.15 -2.63 -14.08
N ILE A 7 20.96 -3.09 -13.69
CA ILE A 7 19.91 -3.54 -14.61
C ILE A 7 18.81 -2.50 -14.59
N GLN A 8 18.42 -2.00 -15.77
CA GLN A 8 17.29 -1.08 -15.95
C GLN A 8 16.24 -1.74 -16.84
N LEU A 9 14.98 -1.65 -16.43
CA LEU A 9 13.84 -2.05 -17.25
C LEU A 9 13.55 -1.01 -18.34
N LYS A 10 13.22 -1.46 -19.55
CA LYS A 10 12.68 -0.62 -20.64
C LYS A 10 11.21 -0.96 -20.87
N PRO A 11 10.30 -0.46 -20.01
CA PRO A 11 8.88 -0.76 -20.13
C PRO A 11 8.25 -0.12 -21.38
N ASN A 12 7.24 -0.78 -21.93
CA ASN A 12 6.33 -0.14 -22.89
C ASN A 12 5.27 0.71 -22.16
N LYS A 13 4.51 1.52 -22.90
CA LYS A 13 3.49 2.43 -22.32
C LYS A 13 2.54 1.75 -21.33
N LYS A 14 2.06 0.53 -21.63
CA LYS A 14 1.16 -0.21 -20.73
C LYS A 14 1.84 -0.58 -19.40
N GLN A 15 3.11 -0.95 -19.46
CA GLN A 15 3.91 -1.30 -18.28
C GLN A 15 4.25 -0.06 -17.45
N GLU A 16 4.58 1.07 -18.08
CA GLU A 16 4.81 2.34 -17.38
C GLU A 16 3.56 2.80 -16.62
N GLU A 17 2.40 2.79 -17.28
CA GLU A 17 1.13 3.12 -16.62
C GLU A 17 0.84 2.19 -15.44
N PHE A 18 1.09 0.89 -15.60
CA PHE A 18 0.92 -0.09 -14.53
C PHE A 18 1.85 0.18 -13.34
N PHE A 19 3.13 0.49 -13.61
CA PHE A 19 4.09 0.81 -12.56
C PHE A 19 3.73 2.10 -11.83
N LEU A 20 3.28 3.14 -12.55
CA LEU A 20 2.83 4.39 -11.94
C LEU A 20 1.61 4.18 -11.04
N LYS A 21 0.66 3.35 -11.46
CA LYS A 21 -0.52 2.97 -10.64
C LYS A 21 -0.13 2.12 -9.43
N SER A 22 0.94 1.33 -9.52
CA SER A 22 1.38 0.45 -8.44
C SER A 22 2.38 1.11 -7.48
N ALA A 23 3.01 2.19 -7.92
CA ALA A 23 4.01 2.90 -7.14
C ALA A 23 3.35 3.54 -5.91
N GLY A 24 3.87 3.21 -4.72
CA GLY A 24 3.39 3.79 -3.46
C GLY A 24 2.26 3.03 -2.76
N VAL A 25 1.72 1.95 -3.35
CA VAL A 25 0.64 1.14 -2.73
C VAL A 25 1.00 0.65 -1.33
N ALA A 26 2.24 0.17 -1.15
CA ALA A 26 2.72 -0.32 0.14
C ALA A 26 2.78 0.80 1.20
N ARG A 27 3.27 1.98 0.80
CA ARG A 27 3.35 3.15 1.69
C ARG A 27 1.97 3.67 2.05
N PHE A 28 1.06 3.71 1.09
CA PHE A 28 -0.35 4.06 1.32
C PHE A 28 -0.99 3.11 2.33
N ALA A 29 -0.90 1.80 2.10
CA ALA A 29 -1.50 0.79 2.98
C ALA A 29 -0.94 0.87 4.41
N PHE A 30 0.37 1.07 4.56
CA PHE A 30 1.00 1.24 5.87
C PHE A 30 0.50 2.49 6.59
N ASN A 31 0.51 3.65 5.91
CA ASN A 31 0.06 4.91 6.50
C ASN A 31 -1.42 4.86 6.90
N TRP A 32 -2.26 4.27 6.04
CA TRP A 32 -3.67 4.06 6.32
C TRP A 32 -3.86 3.18 7.56
N ALA A 33 -3.19 2.02 7.59
CA ALA A 33 -3.31 1.09 8.72
C ALA A 33 -2.82 1.73 10.03
N LEU A 34 -1.74 2.51 9.99
CA LEU A 34 -1.23 3.22 11.16
C LEU A 34 -2.21 4.27 11.68
N ALA A 35 -2.85 5.04 10.80
CA ALA A 35 -3.85 6.03 11.18
C ALA A 35 -5.09 5.35 11.81
N GLU A 36 -5.60 4.30 11.18
CA GLU A 36 -6.77 3.57 11.65
C GLU A 36 -6.47 2.81 12.96
N TRP A 37 -5.26 2.28 13.12
CA TRP A 37 -4.80 1.67 14.35
C TRP A 37 -4.84 2.63 15.53
N LYS A 38 -4.32 3.85 15.34
CA LYS A 38 -4.35 4.90 16.38
C LYS A 38 -5.78 5.23 16.77
N LYS A 39 -6.66 5.44 15.80
CA LYS A 39 -8.07 5.74 16.01
C LYS A 39 -8.80 4.64 16.79
N GLN A 40 -8.63 3.37 16.42
CA GLN A 40 -9.24 2.24 17.13
C GLN A 40 -8.70 2.10 18.55
N TYR A 41 -7.39 2.29 18.74
CA TYR A 41 -6.77 2.24 20.05
C TYR A 41 -7.26 3.36 20.98
N GLU A 42 -7.39 4.60 20.48
CA GLU A 42 -7.95 5.74 21.21
C GLU A 42 -9.42 5.52 21.61
N ALA A 43 -10.18 4.77 20.80
CA ALA A 43 -11.53 4.33 21.14
C ALA A 43 -11.59 3.19 22.18
N GLY A 44 -10.44 2.75 22.72
CA GLY A 44 -10.35 1.66 23.68
C GLY A 44 -10.43 0.26 23.06
N GLU A 45 -10.39 0.15 21.73
CA GLU A 45 -10.37 -1.13 21.04
C GLU A 45 -8.98 -1.76 21.07
N LYS A 46 -8.93 -3.06 20.74
CA LYS A 46 -7.69 -3.81 20.52
C LYS A 46 -7.52 -4.08 19.03
N PRO A 47 -6.95 -3.12 18.27
CA PRO A 47 -6.71 -3.26 16.84
C PRO A 47 -5.83 -4.49 16.54
N ASN A 48 -6.04 -5.08 15.37
CA ASN A 48 -5.34 -6.26 14.86
C ASN A 48 -5.09 -6.08 13.37
N GLU A 49 -3.86 -6.33 12.91
CA GLU A 49 -3.47 -6.25 11.50
C GLU A 49 -4.44 -7.00 10.59
N ALA A 50 -4.82 -8.23 10.95
CA ALA A 50 -5.68 -9.04 10.10
C ALA A 50 -7.08 -8.43 9.92
N LYS A 51 -7.57 -7.69 10.93
CA LYS A 51 -8.84 -6.95 10.85
C LYS A 51 -8.70 -5.71 9.99
N LEU A 52 -7.64 -4.92 10.20
CA LEU A 52 -7.34 -3.71 9.42
C LEU A 52 -7.16 -4.03 7.93
N ARG A 53 -6.48 -5.12 7.61
CA ARG A 53 -6.31 -5.59 6.23
C ARG A 53 -7.65 -5.96 5.58
N LYS A 54 -8.55 -6.63 6.30
CA LYS A 54 -9.91 -6.93 5.81
C LYS A 54 -10.73 -5.66 5.60
N GLN A 55 -10.63 -4.69 6.51
CA GLN A 55 -11.28 -3.39 6.37
C GLN A 55 -10.78 -2.64 5.12
N LEU A 56 -9.46 -2.52 4.96
CA LEU A 56 -8.87 -1.86 3.80
C LEU A 56 -9.28 -2.52 2.49
N ASN A 57 -9.31 -3.86 2.43
CA ASN A 57 -9.76 -4.59 1.25
C ASN A 57 -11.25 -4.39 0.94
N SER A 58 -12.09 -4.24 1.98
CA SER A 58 -13.52 -3.96 1.80
C SER A 58 -13.73 -2.56 1.22
N ILE A 59 -12.96 -1.57 1.66
CA ILE A 59 -13.00 -0.21 1.08
C ILE A 59 -12.49 -0.24 -0.37
N LYS A 60 -11.39 -0.95 -0.65
CA LYS A 60 -10.86 -1.10 -2.02
C LYS A 60 -11.85 -1.74 -3.00
N ALA A 61 -12.76 -2.59 -2.51
CA ALA A 61 -13.78 -3.22 -3.33
C ALA A 61 -14.89 -2.26 -3.76
N VAL A 62 -15.13 -1.21 -2.98
CA VAL A 62 -16.18 -0.21 -3.23
C VAL A 62 -15.61 1.05 -3.89
N GLU A 63 -14.41 1.47 -3.47
CA GLU A 63 -13.76 2.69 -3.90
C GLU A 63 -12.34 2.41 -4.42
N ARG A 64 -11.93 3.12 -5.46
CA ARG A 64 -10.54 3.05 -5.94
C ARG A 64 -9.66 4.00 -5.11
N ILE A 65 -9.25 3.51 -3.95
CA ILE A 65 -8.40 4.23 -2.97
C ILE A 65 -6.89 4.01 -3.16
N CYS A 66 -6.48 3.23 -4.16
CA CYS A 66 -5.08 3.01 -4.50
C CYS A 66 -4.90 2.62 -5.97
#